data_AF-A0A849ZAE9-F1
#
_entry.id   AF-A0A849ZAE9-F1
#
_cell.length_a   1.000
_cell.length_b   1.000
_cell.length_c   1.000
_cell.angle_alpha   90.00
_cell.angle_beta   90.00
_cell.angle_gamma   90.00
#
_symmetry.space_group_name_H-M   'P 1'
#
loop_
_entity.id
_entity.type
_entity.pdbx_description
1 polymer ?
#
loop_
_entity_poly.entity_id
_entity_poly.type
_entity_poly.pdbx_seq_one_letter_code
_entity_poly.pdbx_strand_id
1 'polypeptide(L)'
;MPLSHDEAFPLEAVRDLLGVVRAIYAAAKQSGASRNELMKITKVGKDLADSIELAQSTRPGTMGRRAAWERAEQATRRVADLVDALTPAEPLVLAARGRVTGMGAAAKKRRMER
;
A
#
# COMPACT_ATOMS: atom_id res chain seq x y z
N MET A 1 -9.31 21.97 -2.80
CA MET A 1 -8.07 22.76 -2.89
C MET A 1 -7.00 21.86 -3.47
N PRO A 2 -6.39 22.15 -4.62
CA PRO A 2 -5.18 21.42 -5.01
C PRO A 2 -4.11 21.78 -3.97
N LEU A 3 -3.49 20.77 -3.35
CA LEU A 3 -2.38 20.98 -2.44
C LEU A 3 -1.24 21.60 -3.24
N SER A 4 -0.69 22.73 -2.78
CA SER A 4 0.53 23.23 -3.38
C SER A 4 1.64 22.21 -3.14
N HIS A 5 2.29 21.73 -4.20
CA HIS A 5 3.47 20.84 -4.09
C HIS A 5 4.70 21.57 -3.50
N ASP A 6 4.55 22.81 -3.04
CA ASP A 6 5.54 23.53 -2.24
C ASP A 6 5.60 23.02 -0.79
N GLU A 7 4.58 22.30 -0.32
CA GLU A 7 4.58 21.67 1.00
C GLU A 7 5.47 20.41 1.04
N ALA A 8 5.90 20.05 2.26
CA ALA A 8 6.67 18.83 2.48
C ALA A 8 5.89 17.60 2.02
N PHE A 9 6.57 16.69 1.30
CA PHE A 9 5.97 15.41 0.89
C PHE A 9 5.46 14.65 2.12
N PRO A 10 4.21 14.15 2.11
CA PRO A 10 3.54 13.57 3.27
C PRO A 10 4.00 12.12 3.49
N LEU A 11 5.27 11.95 3.81
CA LEU A 11 5.96 10.66 3.83
C LEU A 11 5.29 9.64 4.76
N GLU A 12 4.87 10.08 5.94
CA GLU A 12 4.22 9.21 6.93
C GLU A 12 2.85 8.74 6.42
N ALA A 13 2.01 9.66 5.94
CA ALA A 13 0.69 9.31 5.41
C ALA A 13 0.77 8.35 4.21
N VAL A 14 1.73 8.54 3.30
CA VAL A 14 1.93 7.64 2.15
C VAL A 14 2.42 6.26 2.61
N ARG A 15 3.26 6.20 3.65
CA ARG A 15 3.71 4.93 4.26
C ARG A 15 2.58 4.18 4.94
N ASP A 16 1.72 4.88 5.67
CA ASP A 16 0.56 4.29 6.33
C ASP A 16 -0.41 3.70 5.30
N LEU A 17 -0.67 4.46 4.23
CA LEU A 17 -1.52 4.00 3.13
C LEU A 17 -0.92 2.76 2.43
N LEU A 18 0.40 2.72 2.24
CA LEU A 18 1.09 1.52 1.75
C LEU A 18 0.90 0.32 2.71
N GLY A 19 0.90 0.56 4.02
CA GLY A 19 0.57 -0.43 5.03
C GLY A 19 -0.86 -0.99 4.86
N VAL A 20 -1.83 -0.11 4.65
CA VAL A 20 -3.23 -0.48 4.38
C VAL A 20 -3.34 -1.30 3.08
N VAL A 21 -2.74 -0.86 1.98
CA VAL A 21 -2.76 -1.61 0.70
C VAL A 21 -2.14 -3.00 0.85
N ARG A 22 -1.07 -3.13 1.63
CA ARG A 22 -0.51 -4.44 1.97
C ARG A 22 -1.53 -5.27 2.76
N ALA A 23 -2.22 -4.72 3.76
CA ALA A 23 -3.28 -5.43 4.49
C ALA A 23 -4.39 -5.92 3.55
N ILE A 24 -4.89 -5.06 2.66
CA ILE A 24 -5.88 -5.40 1.62
C ILE A 24 -5.38 -6.58 0.77
N TYR A 25 -4.15 -6.52 0.26
CA TYR A 25 -3.57 -7.61 -0.53
C TYR A 25 -3.58 -8.95 0.23
N ALA A 26 -3.16 -8.94 1.51
CA ALA A 26 -3.09 -10.16 2.29
C ALA A 26 -4.47 -10.73 2.61
N ALA A 27 -5.43 -9.87 2.96
CA ALA A 27 -6.82 -10.28 3.17
C ALA A 27 -7.42 -10.85 1.88
N ALA A 28 -7.34 -10.12 0.77
CA ALA A 28 -7.82 -10.58 -0.54
C ALA A 28 -7.21 -11.93 -0.95
N LYS A 29 -5.90 -12.11 -0.73
CA LYS A 29 -5.22 -13.37 -1.02
C LYS A 29 -5.71 -14.52 -0.14
N GLN A 30 -5.98 -14.26 1.13
CA GLN A 30 -6.54 -15.28 2.06
C GLN A 30 -7.98 -15.65 1.70
N SER A 31 -8.75 -14.68 1.21
CA SER A 31 -10.12 -14.87 0.73
C SER A 31 -10.22 -15.47 -0.68
N GLY A 32 -9.08 -15.83 -1.30
CA GLY A 32 -9.08 -16.50 -2.61
C GLY A 32 -9.24 -15.57 -3.82
N ALA A 33 -8.94 -14.28 -3.69
CA ALA A 33 -8.97 -13.34 -4.81
C ALA A 33 -8.15 -13.84 -6.01
N SER A 34 -8.64 -13.55 -7.21
CA SER A 34 -8.01 -13.93 -8.47
C SER A 34 -6.64 -13.27 -8.64
N ARG A 35 -5.81 -13.87 -9.52
CA ARG A 35 -4.50 -13.30 -9.87
C ARG A 35 -4.62 -11.87 -10.40
N ASN A 36 -5.68 -11.56 -11.15
CA ASN A 36 -5.90 -10.24 -11.72
C ASN A 36 -6.23 -9.21 -10.63
N GLU A 37 -7.06 -9.56 -9.66
CA GLU A 37 -7.37 -8.68 -8.52
C GLU A 37 -6.12 -8.43 -7.66
N LEU A 38 -5.36 -9.48 -7.35
CA LEU A 38 -4.10 -9.35 -6.61
C LEU A 38 -3.08 -8.49 -7.37
N MET A 39 -3.02 -8.60 -8.69
CA MET A 39 -2.15 -7.77 -9.53
C MET A 39 -2.55 -6.29 -9.49
N LYS A 40 -3.85 -5.97 -9.51
CA LYS A 40 -4.34 -4.59 -9.36
C LYS A 40 -3.89 -3.99 -8.02
N ILE A 41 -4.10 -4.70 -6.91
CA ILE A 41 -3.68 -4.24 -5.58
C ILE A 41 -2.15 -4.07 -5.50
N THR A 42 -1.40 -5.01 -6.09
CA THR A 42 0.07 -4.97 -6.12
C THR A 42 0.58 -3.74 -6.87
N LYS A 43 -0.05 -3.38 -8.00
CA LYS A 43 0.31 -2.20 -8.78
C LYS A 43 0.16 -0.92 -7.96
N VAL A 44 -0.95 -0.77 -7.25
CA VAL A 44 -1.19 0.38 -6.36
C VAL A 44 -0.13 0.44 -5.25
N GLY A 45 0.17 -0.68 -4.61
CA GLY A 45 1.22 -0.75 -3.59
C GLY A 45 2.61 -0.39 -4.12
N LYS A 46 2.92 -0.78 -5.36
CA LYS A 46 4.17 -0.41 -6.03
C LYS A 46 4.22 1.09 -6.32
N ASP A 47 3.14 1.67 -6.84
CA ASP A 47 3.10 3.11 -7.14
C ASP A 47 3.35 3.96 -5.87
N LEU A 48 2.78 3.57 -4.73
CA LEU A 48 3.05 4.20 -3.43
C LEU A 48 4.51 4.03 -2.99
N ALA A 49 5.07 2.82 -3.08
CA ALA A 49 6.46 2.56 -2.70
C ALA A 49 7.45 3.36 -3.56
N ASP A 50 7.24 3.38 -4.88
CA ASP A 50 8.06 4.13 -5.82
C ASP A 50 7.96 5.65 -5.55
N SER A 51 6.79 6.15 -5.13
CA SER A 51 6.63 7.57 -4.76
C SER A 51 7.41 7.93 -3.49
N ILE A 52 7.46 7.03 -2.51
CA ILE A 52 8.26 7.19 -1.29
C ILE A 52 9.75 7.22 -1.65
N GLU A 53 10.22 6.27 -2.44
CA GLU A 53 11.62 6.18 -2.86
C GLU A 53 12.05 7.43 -3.64
N LEU A 54 11.19 7.90 -4.56
CA LEU A 54 11.45 9.12 -5.32
C LEU A 54 11.46 10.36 -4.42
N ALA A 55 10.53 10.47 -3.47
CA ALA A 55 10.50 11.57 -2.52
C ALA A 55 11.74 11.60 -1.62
N GLN A 56 12.25 10.44 -1.20
CA GLN A 56 13.43 10.33 -0.34
C GLN A 56 14.74 10.61 -1.08
N SER A 57 14.80 10.29 -2.37
CA SER A 57 15.98 10.52 -3.22
C SER A 57 16.04 11.92 -3.84
N THR A 58 15.00 12.73 -3.68
CA THR A 58 14.90 14.07 -4.31
C THR A 58 14.79 15.18 -3.27
N ARG A 59 15.39 16.34 -3.58
CA ARG A 59 15.30 17.53 -2.73
C ARG A 59 13.97 18.27 -2.95
N PRO A 60 13.43 18.96 -1.94
CA PRO A 60 12.30 19.89 -2.12
C PRO A 60 12.53 20.89 -3.27
N GLY A 61 11.46 21.28 -3.96
CA GLY A 61 11.52 22.23 -5.09
C GLY A 61 12.04 21.65 -6.42
N THR A 62 12.44 20.39 -6.47
CA THR A 62 12.90 19.74 -7.71
C THR A 62 11.75 19.14 -8.52
N MET A 63 11.95 18.94 -9.83
CA MET A 63 11.00 18.19 -10.67
C MET A 63 10.73 16.78 -10.13
N GLY A 64 11.77 16.11 -9.61
CA GLY A 64 11.62 14.78 -9.01
C GLY A 64 10.71 14.77 -7.78
N ARG A 65 10.75 15.83 -6.96
CA ARG A 65 9.85 15.98 -5.82
C ARG A 65 8.39 16.16 -6.25
N ARG A 66 8.14 16.94 -7.29
CA ARG A 66 6.79 17.11 -7.87
C ARG A 66 6.28 15.79 -8.45
N ALA A 67 7.12 15.06 -9.18
CA ALA A 67 6.76 13.75 -9.71
C ALA A 67 6.43 12.73 -8.61
N ALA A 68 7.14 12.77 -7.47
CA ALA A 68 6.81 11.93 -6.31
C ALA A 68 5.41 12.27 -5.76
N TRP A 69 5.09 13.55 -5.62
CA TRP A 69 3.77 14.03 -5.21
C TRP A 69 2.66 13.56 -6.15
N GLU A 70 2.80 13.82 -7.46
CA GLU A 70 1.82 13.41 -8.47
C GLU A 70 1.58 11.89 -8.44
N ARG A 71 2.64 11.11 -8.28
CA ARG A 71 2.55 9.66 -8.18
C ARG A 71 1.81 9.22 -6.92
N ALA A 72 2.12 9.82 -5.78
CA ALA A 72 1.44 9.54 -4.51
C ALA A 72 -0.05 9.90 -4.58
N GLU A 73 -0.41 11.04 -5.17
CA GLU A 73 -1.81 11.45 -5.36
C GLU A 73 -2.58 10.46 -6.25
N GLN A 74 -2.01 10.11 -7.40
CA GLN A 74 -2.64 9.17 -8.33
C GLN A 74 -2.82 7.79 -7.67
N ALA A 75 -1.80 7.32 -6.95
CA ALA A 75 -1.89 6.07 -6.22
C ALA A 75 -2.96 6.13 -5.12
N THR A 76 -3.05 7.23 -4.38
CA THR A 76 -4.05 7.44 -3.33
C THR A 76 -5.47 7.39 -3.88
N ARG A 77 -5.73 8.01 -5.04
CA ARG A 77 -7.04 7.90 -5.72
C ARG A 77 -7.39 6.44 -6.05
N ARG A 78 -6.42 5.66 -6.54
CA ARG A 78 -6.62 4.24 -6.83
C ARG A 78 -6.82 3.39 -5.58
N VAL A 79 -6.31 3.80 -4.42
CA VAL A 79 -6.59 3.11 -3.15
C VAL A 79 -8.06 3.24 -2.79
N ALA A 80 -8.68 4.40 -3.03
CA ALA A 80 -10.10 4.60 -2.79
C ALA A 80 -10.97 3.66 -3.67
N ASP A 81 -10.46 3.21 -4.82
CA ASP A 81 -11.15 2.22 -5.66
C ASP A 81 -11.00 0.77 -5.14
N LEU A 82 -10.12 0.52 -4.17
CA LEU A 82 -9.90 -0.82 -3.60
C LEU A 82 -10.77 -1.10 -2.37
N VAL A 83 -11.38 -0.08 -1.78
CA VAL A 83 -12.17 -0.16 -0.55
C VAL A 83 -13.44 0.67 -0.68
N ASP A 84 -14.56 0.12 -0.22
CA ASP A 84 -15.81 0.85 -0.08
C ASP A 84 -16.23 0.91 1.41
N ALA A 85 -17.32 1.63 1.69
CA ALA A 85 -17.84 1.79 3.04
C ALA A 85 -18.27 0.47 3.71
N LEU A 86 -18.45 -0.61 2.94
CA LEU A 86 -18.90 -1.91 3.42
C LEU A 86 -17.77 -2.93 3.51
N THR A 87 -16.54 -2.56 3.12
CA THR A 87 -15.39 -3.45 3.15
C THR A 87 -15.07 -3.83 4.60
N PRO A 88 -15.14 -5.13 4.97
CA PRO A 88 -14.95 -5.54 6.36
C PRO A 88 -13.54 -5.22 6.87
N ALA A 89 -13.43 -4.48 7.97
CA ALA A 89 -12.15 -4.11 8.57
C ALA A 89 -11.45 -5.29 9.26
N GLU A 90 -12.21 -6.22 9.83
CA GLU A 90 -11.69 -7.39 10.55
C GLU A 90 -10.63 -8.19 9.76
N PRO A 91 -10.87 -8.67 8.52
CA PRO A 91 -9.87 -9.41 7.76
C PRO A 91 -8.61 -8.59 7.47
N LEU A 92 -8.72 -7.27 7.33
CA LEU A 92 -7.56 -6.38 7.16
C LEU A 92 -6.71 -6.33 8.43
N VAL A 93 -7.36 -6.17 9.60
CA VAL A 93 -6.70 -6.14 10.91
C VAL A 93 -6.04 -7.48 11.22
N LEU A 94 -6.72 -8.59 10.97
CA LEU A 94 -6.16 -9.93 11.15
C LEU A 94 -4.94 -10.17 10.24
N ALA A 95 -5.03 -9.73 8.98
CA ALA A 95 -3.91 -9.79 8.05
C ALA A 95 -2.72 -8.92 8.49
N ALA A 96 -2.98 -7.72 9.01
CA ALA A 96 -1.95 -6.84 9.58
C ALA A 96 -1.29 -7.47 10.82
N ARG A 97 -2.11 -7.97 11.76
CA ARG A 97 -1.65 -8.68 12.97
C ARG A 97 -0.74 -9.85 12.61
N GLY A 98 -1.12 -10.66 11.62
CA GLY A 98 -0.32 -11.81 11.19
C GLY A 98 1.07 -11.47 10.66
N ARG A 99 1.29 -10.24 10.19
CA ARG A 99 2.63 -9.74 9.83
C ARG A 99 3.43 -9.32 11.04
N VAL A 100 2.80 -8.60 11.99
CA VAL A 100 3.45 -8.17 13.23
C VAL A 100 3.90 -9.36 14.07
N THR A 101 3.05 -10.39 14.17
CA THR A 101 3.31 -11.56 15.01
C THR A 101 4.10 -12.67 14.30
N GLY A 102 4.40 -12.53 13.00
CA GLY A 102 5.09 -13.55 12.20
C GLY A 102 4.29 -14.84 11.95
N MET A 103 3.02 -14.92 12.39
CA MET A 103 2.18 -16.13 12.26
C MET A 103 2.01 -16.60 10.81
N GLY A 104 1.98 -15.67 9.85
CA GLY A 104 1.88 -16.01 8.43
C GLY A 104 3.13 -16.73 7.88
N ALA A 105 4.32 -16.42 8.41
CA ALA A 105 5.57 -17.08 8.02
C ALA A 105 5.70 -18.48 8.64
N ALA A 106 5.28 -18.63 9.90
CA ALA A 106 5.28 -19.92 10.61
C ALA A 106 4.33 -20.94 9.97
N ALA A 107 3.13 -20.52 9.55
CA ALA A 107 2.19 -21.39 8.84
C ALA A 107 2.72 -21.84 7.46
N LYS A 108 3.46 -20.97 6.76
CA LYS A 108 4.07 -21.29 5.46
C LYS A 108 5.20 -22.31 5.59
N LYS A 109 6.05 -22.20 6.62
CA LYS A 109 7.16 -23.13 6.90
C LYS A 109 6.67 -24.56 7.13
N ARG A 110 5.64 -24.74 7.96
CA ARG A 110 5.04 -26.07 8.25
C ARG A 110 4.42 -26.77 7.03
N ARG A 111 4.05 -26.01 5.99
CA ARG A 111 3.48 -26.56 4.75
C ARG A 111 4.55 -26.97 3.74
N MET A 112 5.77 -26.46 3.85
CA MET A 112 6.92 -26.88 3.04
C MET A 112 7.67 -28.07 3.64
N GLU A 113 7.49 -28.35 4.93
CA GLU A 113 8.06 -29.49 5.65
C GLU A 113 7.16 -30.75 5.61
N ARG A 114 6.04 -30.70 4.87
CA ARG A 114 5.11 -31.81 4.62
C ARG A 114 5.10 -32.16 3.15
#